data_AF-A0AAD4N695-F1
#
_entry.id   AF-A0AAD4N695-F1
#
_cell.length_a   1.000
_cell.length_b   1.000
_cell.length_c   1.000
_cell.angle_alpha   90.00
_cell.angle_beta   90.00
_cell.angle_gamma   90.00
#
_symmetry.space_group_name_H-M   'P 1'
#
loop_
_entity.id
_entity.type
_entity.pdbx_description
1 polymer ?
#
loop_
_entity_poly.entity_id
_entity_poly.type
_entity_poly.pdbx_seq_one_letter_code
_entity_poly.pdbx_strand_id
1 'polypeptide(L)'
;MEAKVKSKMKQPYPNSSLIRRARLIRRSTTNQYCEQLKQLKEDDGSVIHQILIIRLKTRSNATDYERACVNTSTAKYIPSVDFAYPPMGSNRRKFPPPLFYPDFTKCTVQRKESLEAYSVILTNEKGDRTFAYCFKFLSKYPPEEFDLLLDDEERELRHNSRYSVLVFVSVCSEEVLFHQLASDFVSAIQKDSTKIYSMCKDLLNLTLSTSEEAYKRSKYVISQNLQWSRCDIYGAIKKIGVQNSILIFLSLLAEKRIIITGSNVTDVSKAVQSFVRLLAPMEWPHTLIPIIPDSQTELCHNPTPYICGILRYNLNRVKDLLCPLPEDHQDEVTVLDVERGVVLPSLEILNSGSATKEKQFNSRVLINYACTMGFPKSAVSDLLASVKSCLTYKNSDKSNYKIEKAVMIFYAKLFGHYKQFGEDILTARNRKRFAHAHPCSDVRLFLTWFVENGILQSFIFQNSQGSQRRVHRLDSRFEEILKKYSPPVSKKGKRKKAKSLMWKLFTR
;
A
#
# COMPACT_ATOMS: atom_id res chain seq x y z
N MET A 1 55.27 -46.78 7.26
CA MET A 1 53.87 -46.49 7.67
C MET A 1 53.94 -45.26 8.57
N GLU A 2 53.42 -44.07 8.27
CA GLU A 2 52.47 -43.57 7.28
C GLU A 2 52.87 -42.13 6.90
N ALA A 3 52.60 -41.75 5.66
CA ALA A 3 52.88 -40.43 5.12
C ALA A 3 51.75 -39.44 5.47
N LYS A 4 52.15 -38.26 5.97
CA LYS A 4 51.28 -37.08 6.13
C LYS A 4 50.95 -36.50 4.75
N VAL A 5 49.67 -36.54 4.35
CA VAL A 5 49.14 -35.72 3.26
C VAL A 5 48.31 -34.58 3.86
N LYS A 6 48.88 -33.38 3.89
CA LYS A 6 48.14 -32.12 4.01
C LYS A 6 47.71 -31.69 2.61
N SER A 7 46.43 -31.83 2.27
CA SER A 7 45.85 -31.11 1.13
C SER A 7 45.20 -29.81 1.63
N LYS A 8 45.73 -28.68 1.13
CA LYS A 8 45.14 -27.35 1.28
C LYS A 8 43.82 -27.30 0.49
N MET A 9 42.68 -27.35 1.16
CA MET A 9 41.44 -26.81 0.58
C MET A 9 41.41 -25.30 0.77
N LYS A 10 41.55 -24.57 -0.34
CA LYS A 10 41.24 -23.14 -0.45
C LYS A 10 39.77 -22.94 -0.11
N GLN A 11 39.48 -22.23 0.98
CA GLN A 11 38.14 -21.69 1.23
C GLN A 11 37.80 -20.68 0.12
N PRO A 12 36.65 -20.82 -0.57
CA PRO A 12 36.13 -19.71 -1.34
C PRO A 12 35.43 -18.78 -0.35
N TYR A 13 35.69 -17.48 -0.50
CA TYR A 13 35.11 -16.34 0.21
C TYR A 13 35.85 -15.83 1.46
N PRO A 14 36.28 -14.55 1.43
CA PRO A 14 37.05 -13.92 2.48
C PRO A 14 36.16 -13.53 3.66
N ASN A 15 36.77 -13.49 4.84
CA ASN A 15 36.25 -12.97 6.10
C ASN A 15 35.42 -11.67 5.90
N SER A 16 34.10 -11.74 6.02
CA SER A 16 33.23 -10.56 6.12
C SER A 16 32.86 -10.31 7.58
N SER A 17 33.26 -9.13 8.07
CA SER A 17 33.25 -8.70 9.47
C SER A 17 32.01 -7.87 9.88
N LEU A 18 30.93 -7.89 9.10
CA LEU A 18 29.90 -6.85 9.15
C LEU A 18 28.66 -7.12 10.04
N ILE A 19 28.70 -8.12 10.91
CA ILE A 19 27.68 -8.29 11.95
C ILE A 19 28.33 -8.79 13.22
N ARG A 20 28.58 -7.89 14.18
CA ARG A 20 28.89 -8.29 15.55
C ARG A 20 27.82 -7.76 16.50
N ARG A 21 27.05 -8.73 17.01
CA ARG A 21 26.16 -8.68 18.19
C ARG A 21 24.92 -7.79 18.10
N ALA A 22 23.86 -8.35 17.52
CA ALA A 22 22.50 -8.11 18.00
C ALA A 22 21.91 -9.46 18.42
N ARG A 23 21.52 -9.58 19.70
CA ARG A 23 20.99 -10.82 20.31
C ARG A 23 19.54 -11.14 19.89
N LEU A 24 19.03 -10.48 18.84
CA LEU A 24 17.66 -10.64 18.35
C LEU A 24 17.50 -10.67 16.82
N ILE A 25 18.58 -10.47 16.04
CA ILE A 25 18.51 -10.49 14.57
C ILE A 25 19.26 -11.73 14.07
N ARG A 26 18.53 -12.69 13.50
CA ARG A 26 19.11 -13.92 12.96
C ARG A 26 19.99 -13.61 11.73
N ARG A 27 21.13 -14.31 11.60
CA ARG A 27 22.10 -14.21 10.48
C ARG A 27 21.47 -14.40 9.08
N SER A 28 20.35 -15.12 8.98
CA SER A 28 19.66 -15.38 7.71
C SER A 28 18.99 -14.14 7.13
N THR A 29 18.61 -13.18 7.97
CA THR A 29 17.89 -11.95 7.57
C THR A 29 18.82 -10.95 6.85
N THR A 30 20.13 -11.11 7.00
CA THR A 30 21.12 -10.10 6.57
C THR A 30 21.68 -10.31 5.15
N ASN A 31 21.53 -11.51 4.56
CA ASN A 31 22.16 -11.81 3.26
C ASN A 31 21.38 -11.31 2.03
N GLN A 32 20.13 -10.84 2.17
CA GLN A 32 19.26 -10.41 1.06
C GLN A 32 19.36 -8.92 0.68
N TYR A 33 20.37 -8.20 1.18
CA TYR A 33 20.21 -6.81 1.60
C TYR A 33 21.37 -5.88 1.17
N CYS A 34 22.02 -6.05 -0.01
CA CYS A 34 23.35 -5.41 -0.24
C CYS A 34 23.75 -4.65 -1.55
N GLU A 35 22.93 -4.12 -2.50
CA GLU A 35 23.49 -3.27 -3.61
C GLU A 35 22.86 -1.92 -4.06
N GLN A 36 21.73 -1.44 -3.56
CA GLN A 36 20.97 -0.27 -4.07
C GLN A 36 20.95 1.04 -3.24
N LEU A 37 21.87 1.23 -2.30
CA LEU A 37 21.82 2.19 -1.19
C LEU A 37 22.39 3.58 -1.52
N LYS A 38 22.65 3.84 -2.79
CA LYS A 38 23.49 4.98 -3.19
C LYS A 38 22.78 6.34 -3.22
N GLN A 39 21.51 6.49 -2.78
CA GLN A 39 20.72 7.67 -3.16
C GLN A 39 19.81 8.34 -2.11
N LEU A 40 19.91 8.07 -0.81
CA LEU A 40 19.10 8.79 0.19
C LEU A 40 19.96 9.34 1.33
N LYS A 41 20.59 10.49 1.07
CA LYS A 41 21.17 11.34 2.11
C LYS A 41 20.07 12.18 2.77
N GLU A 42 20.30 12.50 4.05
CA GLU A 42 19.67 13.57 4.84
C GLU A 42 18.32 13.20 5.49
N ASP A 43 18.39 12.43 6.57
CA ASP A 43 17.99 12.88 7.91
C ASP A 43 18.28 11.79 8.96
N ASP A 44 18.92 12.15 10.08
CA ASP A 44 19.21 11.31 11.25
C ASP A 44 17.93 10.97 12.06
N GLY A 45 16.86 10.55 11.38
CA GLY A 45 15.56 10.22 11.98
C GLY A 45 15.43 8.72 12.29
N SER A 46 14.97 8.39 13.51
CA SER A 46 14.59 7.03 13.89
C SER A 46 13.57 6.44 12.93
N VAL A 47 13.73 5.18 12.52
CA VAL A 47 12.77 4.50 11.61
C VAL A 47 11.41 4.33 12.26
N ILE A 48 11.38 3.98 13.54
CA ILE A 48 10.18 3.78 14.34
C ILE A 48 10.08 4.92 15.35
N HIS A 49 8.94 5.59 15.40
CA HIS A 49 8.71 6.74 16.28
C HIS A 49 7.87 6.38 17.50
N GLN A 50 6.97 5.41 17.36
CA GLN A 50 6.08 4.95 18.42
C GLN A 50 5.83 3.44 18.26
N ILE A 51 5.91 2.71 19.36
CA ILE A 51 5.53 1.31 19.48
C ILE A 51 4.36 1.23 20.44
N LEU A 52 3.30 0.51 20.07
CA LEU A 52 2.12 0.29 20.93
C LEU A 52 1.80 -1.21 20.99
N ILE A 53 1.25 -1.65 22.11
CA ILE A 53 0.53 -2.92 22.21
C ILE A 53 -0.90 -2.59 22.60
N ILE A 54 -1.86 -2.94 21.73
CA ILE A 54 -3.29 -2.75 21.96
C ILE A 54 -3.89 -4.08 22.42
N ARG A 55 -4.73 -4.03 23.45
CA ARG A 55 -5.50 -5.17 23.96
C ARG A 55 -6.95 -4.80 24.15
N LEU A 56 -7.81 -5.82 24.20
CA LEU A 56 -9.21 -5.63 24.55
C LEU A 56 -9.37 -5.67 26.07
N LYS A 57 -10.12 -4.71 26.60
CA LYS A 57 -10.58 -4.68 28.00
C LYS A 57 -12.10 -4.68 28.02
N THR A 58 -12.69 -5.19 29.10
CA THR A 58 -14.13 -5.04 29.31
C THR A 58 -14.47 -3.56 29.34
N ARG A 59 -15.66 -3.20 28.84
CA ARG A 59 -16.12 -1.80 28.81
C ARG A 59 -16.08 -1.14 30.20
N SER A 60 -16.34 -1.90 31.26
CA SER A 60 -16.23 -1.45 32.66
C SER A 60 -14.82 -1.02 33.05
N ASN A 61 -13.80 -1.67 32.49
CA ASN A 61 -12.40 -1.45 32.82
C ASN A 61 -11.72 -0.45 31.86
N ALA A 62 -12.45 0.05 30.87
CA ALA A 62 -11.97 1.03 29.92
C ALA A 62 -12.09 2.45 30.48
N THR A 63 -11.06 3.27 30.23
CA THR A 63 -11.06 4.68 30.61
C THR A 63 -12.14 5.47 29.86
N ASP A 64 -12.57 6.61 30.39
CA ASP A 64 -13.58 7.46 29.72
C ASP A 64 -13.17 7.85 28.30
N TYR A 65 -11.87 8.14 28.10
CA TYR A 65 -11.31 8.42 26.77
C TYR A 65 -11.44 7.23 25.82
N GLU A 66 -11.09 6.02 26.26
CA GLU A 66 -11.19 4.82 25.41
C GLU A 66 -12.64 4.50 25.06
N ARG A 67 -13.56 4.69 26.01
CA ARG A 67 -15.01 4.58 25.75
C ARG A 67 -15.50 5.63 24.75
N ALA A 68 -15.02 6.87 24.87
CA ALA A 68 -15.36 7.96 23.94
C ALA A 68 -14.82 7.74 22.52
N CYS A 69 -13.76 6.96 22.34
CA CYS A 69 -13.24 6.60 21.01
C CYS A 69 -14.11 5.56 20.27
N VAL A 70 -15.11 4.96 20.92
CA VAL A 70 -15.97 3.92 20.36
C VAL A 70 -17.39 4.43 20.23
N ASN A 71 -17.85 4.66 18.99
CA ASN A 71 -19.18 5.19 18.67
C ASN A 71 -20.35 4.20 18.91
N THR A 72 -20.12 3.08 19.61
CA THR A 72 -21.18 2.10 19.93
C THR A 72 -21.24 1.84 21.43
N SER A 73 -22.45 1.96 21.99
CA SER A 73 -22.75 1.61 23.38
C SER A 73 -22.80 0.11 23.61
N THR A 74 -22.99 -0.70 22.56
CA THR A 74 -23.20 -2.15 22.66
C THR A 74 -21.91 -2.96 22.67
N ALA A 75 -20.74 -2.36 22.42
CA ALA A 75 -19.47 -3.07 22.47
C ALA A 75 -19.10 -3.47 23.91
N LYS A 76 -19.12 -4.78 24.21
CA LYS A 76 -18.71 -5.39 25.49
C LYS A 76 -17.21 -5.21 25.75
N TYR A 77 -16.39 -5.21 24.71
CA TYR A 77 -14.95 -4.96 24.78
C TYR A 77 -14.52 -3.69 24.07
N ILE A 78 -13.52 -3.02 24.63
CA ILE A 78 -12.97 -1.77 24.15
C ILE A 78 -11.46 -1.93 23.94
N PRO A 79 -10.93 -1.58 22.76
CA PRO A 79 -9.49 -1.50 22.52
C PRO A 79 -8.82 -0.48 23.46
N SER A 80 -7.71 -0.88 24.08
CA SER A 80 -6.97 -0.08 25.06
C SER A 80 -5.47 -0.23 24.81
N VAL A 81 -4.72 0.84 25.04
CA VAL A 81 -3.25 0.79 25.01
C VAL A 81 -2.76 0.08 26.26
N ASP A 82 -2.25 -1.13 26.11
CA ASP A 82 -1.66 -1.94 27.19
C ASP A 82 -0.20 -1.57 27.43
N PHE A 83 0.54 -1.27 26.37
CA PHE A 83 1.93 -0.81 26.42
C PHE A 83 2.20 0.25 25.36
N ALA A 84 3.03 1.22 25.69
CA ALA A 84 3.51 2.23 24.75
C ALA A 84 4.98 2.57 25.01
N TYR A 85 5.75 2.67 23.92
CA TYR A 85 7.12 3.14 23.97
C TYR A 85 7.44 4.06 22.78
N PRO A 86 7.90 5.30 22.99
CA PRO A 86 8.02 5.97 24.30
C PRO A 86 6.65 6.12 25.00
N PRO A 87 6.61 6.40 26.32
CA PRO A 87 5.37 6.71 27.00
C PRO A 87 4.64 7.86 26.31
N MET A 88 3.34 7.68 26.04
CA MET A 88 2.59 8.62 25.17
C MET A 88 2.38 10.00 25.79
N GLY A 89 2.30 10.10 27.12
CA GLY A 89 2.00 11.36 27.81
C GLY A 89 0.78 12.09 27.20
N SER A 90 0.97 13.35 26.83
CA SER A 90 -0.05 14.18 26.17
C SER A 90 -0.42 13.73 24.74
N ASN A 91 0.40 12.91 24.08
CA ASN A 91 0.13 12.41 22.73
C ASN A 91 -0.94 11.30 22.68
N ARG A 92 -1.57 10.93 23.81
CA ARG A 92 -2.60 9.86 23.85
C ARG A 92 -3.73 10.07 22.85
N ARG A 93 -4.11 11.33 22.60
CA ARG A 93 -5.15 11.71 21.63
C ARG A 93 -4.78 11.45 20.17
N LYS A 94 -3.49 11.37 19.84
CA LYS A 94 -3.00 11.10 18.48
C LYS A 94 -3.14 9.63 18.05
N PHE A 95 -3.33 8.73 19.01
CA PHE A 95 -3.39 7.29 18.74
C PHE A 95 -4.64 6.66 19.41
N PRO A 96 -5.85 6.96 18.93
CA PRO A 96 -7.06 6.27 19.37
C PRO A 96 -6.94 4.75 19.15
N PRO A 97 -7.05 3.92 20.21
CA PRO A 97 -6.85 2.47 20.10
C PRO A 97 -7.73 1.75 19.06
N PRO A 98 -9.01 2.12 18.84
CA PRO A 98 -9.85 1.48 17.84
C PRO A 98 -9.30 1.57 16.40
N LEU A 99 -8.48 2.58 16.09
CA LEU A 99 -7.84 2.69 14.78
C LEU A 99 -6.94 1.50 14.47
N PHE A 100 -6.22 1.01 15.48
CA PHE A 100 -5.25 -0.08 15.34
C PHE A 100 -5.81 -1.45 15.67
N TYR A 101 -7.12 -1.55 15.96
CA TYR A 101 -7.80 -2.83 16.15
C TYR A 101 -9.16 -2.74 15.44
N PRO A 102 -9.19 -2.66 14.10
CA PRO A 102 -10.38 -2.23 13.36
C PRO A 102 -11.54 -3.22 13.42
N ASP A 103 -11.28 -4.51 13.66
CA ASP A 103 -12.27 -5.59 13.72
C ASP A 103 -12.69 -5.98 15.14
N PHE A 104 -12.44 -5.12 16.13
CA PHE A 104 -12.64 -5.44 17.56
C PHE A 104 -14.08 -5.77 17.95
N THR A 105 -15.09 -5.36 17.15
CA THR A 105 -16.49 -5.62 17.50
C THR A 105 -16.92 -7.04 17.18
N LYS A 106 -16.25 -7.69 16.22
CA LYS A 106 -16.53 -9.07 15.81
C LYS A 106 -15.38 -10.03 16.03
N CYS A 107 -14.18 -9.52 16.37
CA CYS A 107 -12.94 -10.28 16.56
C CYS A 107 -12.88 -11.51 15.64
N THR A 108 -12.70 -11.26 14.34
CA THR A 108 -12.94 -12.27 13.30
C THR A 108 -12.35 -13.65 13.64
N VAL A 109 -13.23 -14.66 13.71
CA VAL A 109 -12.90 -16.07 14.04
C VAL A 109 -12.11 -16.76 12.91
N GLN A 110 -12.06 -16.15 11.73
CA GLN A 110 -11.38 -16.70 10.54
C GLN A 110 -9.96 -16.17 10.39
N ARG A 111 -9.08 -16.49 11.35
CA ARG A 111 -7.65 -16.22 11.18
C ARG A 111 -7.07 -17.18 10.15
N LYS A 112 -6.40 -16.64 9.13
CA LYS A 112 -5.64 -17.44 8.16
C LYS A 112 -4.21 -17.69 8.62
N GLU A 113 -3.68 -16.84 9.50
CA GLU A 113 -2.27 -16.81 9.92
C GLU A 113 -2.13 -16.59 11.44
N SER A 114 -1.01 -17.05 12.02
CA SER A 114 -0.72 -16.87 13.45
C SER A 114 -0.40 -15.41 13.80
N LEU A 115 0.20 -14.68 12.86
CA LEU A 115 0.53 -13.25 12.94
C LEU A 115 -0.10 -12.53 11.75
N GLU A 116 -1.29 -11.97 11.94
CA GLU A 116 -1.97 -11.22 10.88
C GLU A 116 -1.40 -9.81 10.80
N ALA A 117 -1.05 -9.39 9.59
CA ALA A 117 -0.48 -8.07 9.33
C ALA A 117 -1.45 -7.20 8.52
N TYR A 118 -1.57 -5.95 8.91
CA TYR A 118 -2.29 -4.92 8.17
C TYR A 118 -1.69 -3.55 8.48
N SER A 119 -2.01 -2.56 7.66
CA SER A 119 -1.53 -1.19 7.84
C SER A 119 -2.69 -0.23 8.03
N VAL A 120 -2.45 0.78 8.85
CA VAL A 120 -3.30 1.95 9.03
C VAL A 120 -2.48 3.17 8.63
N ILE A 121 -3.10 4.11 7.92
CA ILE A 121 -2.44 5.36 7.51
C ILE A 121 -3.04 6.49 8.33
N LEU A 122 -2.16 7.23 8.99
CA LEU A 122 -2.51 8.42 9.76
C LEU A 122 -2.09 9.64 8.95
N THR A 123 -3.06 10.45 8.57
CA THR A 123 -2.85 11.67 7.79
C THR A 123 -2.99 12.88 8.69
N ASN A 124 -2.01 13.79 8.64
CA ASN A 124 -2.07 15.05 9.40
C ASN A 124 -2.84 16.14 8.62
N GLU A 125 -2.99 17.31 9.24
CA GLU A 125 -3.66 18.48 8.65
C GLU A 125 -2.98 19.02 7.37
N LYS A 126 -1.70 18.71 7.16
CA LYS A 126 -0.94 19.08 5.96
C LYS A 126 -1.06 18.04 4.82
N GLY A 127 -1.74 16.92 5.07
CA GLY A 127 -1.81 15.79 4.13
C GLY A 127 -0.62 14.83 4.20
N ASP A 128 0.35 15.05 5.10
CA ASP A 128 1.47 14.13 5.27
C ASP A 128 1.00 12.81 5.88
N ARG A 129 1.58 11.71 5.40
CA ARG A 129 1.22 10.35 5.81
C ARG A 129 2.27 9.77 6.75
N THR A 130 1.78 9.20 7.84
CA THR A 130 2.54 8.27 8.70
C THR A 130 1.85 6.91 8.69
N PHE A 131 2.65 5.84 8.74
CA PHE A 131 2.19 4.47 8.59
C PHE A 131 2.24 3.78 9.94
N ALA A 132 1.12 3.19 10.35
CA ALA A 132 1.00 2.32 11.51
C ALA A 132 0.87 0.88 11.04
N TYR A 133 1.98 0.13 11.13
CA TYR A 133 2.02 -1.29 10.79
C TYR A 133 1.55 -2.11 11.99
N CYS A 134 0.44 -2.80 11.81
CA CYS A 134 -0.28 -3.50 12.86
C CYS A 134 -0.12 -5.01 12.67
N PHE A 135 0.23 -5.69 13.75
CA PHE A 135 0.45 -7.13 13.79
C PHE A 135 -0.38 -7.74 14.91
N LYS A 136 -1.48 -8.42 14.55
CA LYS A 136 -2.38 -9.08 15.48
C LYS A 136 -1.84 -10.46 15.79
N PHE A 137 -1.74 -10.83 17.07
CA PHE A 137 -1.21 -12.11 17.51
C PHE A 137 -1.90 -12.60 18.79
N LEU A 138 -1.85 -13.91 19.02
CA LEU A 138 -2.36 -14.52 20.24
C LEU A 138 -1.35 -14.35 21.40
N SER A 139 -1.80 -13.77 22.51
CA SER A 139 -0.97 -13.65 23.72
C SER A 139 -0.92 -15.00 24.47
N LYS A 140 0.28 -15.44 24.88
CA LYS A 140 0.51 -16.71 25.58
C LYS A 140 0.17 -16.70 27.08
N TYR A 141 -0.17 -15.55 27.67
CA TYR A 141 -0.59 -15.51 29.07
C TYR A 141 -1.91 -16.27 29.27
N PRO A 142 -2.10 -17.00 30.37
CA PRO A 142 -3.25 -17.87 30.54
C PRO A 142 -4.49 -17.04 30.93
N PRO A 143 -5.68 -17.53 30.58
CA PRO A 143 -6.68 -17.69 31.62
C PRO A 143 -7.12 -19.15 31.61
N GLU A 144 -6.34 -20.03 32.25
CA GLU A 144 -6.76 -21.40 32.45
C GLU A 144 -6.59 -21.74 33.93
N GLU A 145 -7.62 -21.38 34.67
CA GLU A 145 -8.48 -22.31 35.42
C GLU A 145 -9.90 -21.71 35.31
N PHE A 146 -10.94 -22.49 34.98
CA PHE A 146 -12.36 -22.09 34.79
C PHE A 146 -12.86 -21.65 33.39
N ASP A 147 -12.62 -22.44 32.34
CA ASP A 147 -13.36 -22.32 31.06
C ASP A 147 -14.58 -23.26 30.95
N LEU A 148 -14.79 -24.15 31.92
CA LEU A 148 -15.85 -25.18 31.91
C LEU A 148 -17.24 -24.68 32.35
N LEU A 149 -17.33 -23.45 32.89
CA LEU A 149 -18.57 -22.87 33.42
C LEU A 149 -19.13 -21.71 32.59
N LEU A 150 -18.45 -21.35 31.49
CA LEU A 150 -18.86 -20.24 30.61
C LEU A 150 -19.73 -20.79 29.48
N ASP A 151 -20.76 -20.05 29.10
CA ASP A 151 -21.53 -20.37 27.89
C ASP A 151 -20.68 -20.16 26.62
N ASP A 152 -21.15 -20.68 25.48
CA ASP A 152 -20.39 -20.63 24.23
C ASP A 152 -20.08 -19.20 23.77
N GLU A 153 -20.98 -18.24 24.02
CA GLU A 153 -20.75 -16.83 23.69
C GLU A 153 -19.65 -16.21 24.58
N GLU A 154 -19.64 -16.49 25.88
CA GLU A 154 -18.64 -16.00 26.82
C GLU A 154 -17.27 -16.63 26.61
N ARG A 155 -17.22 -17.91 26.21
CA ARG A 155 -15.98 -18.60 25.82
C ARG A 155 -15.38 -18.00 24.56
N GLU A 156 -16.18 -17.77 23.52
CA GLU A 156 -15.73 -17.10 22.30
C GLU A 156 -15.25 -15.67 22.58
N LEU A 157 -15.97 -14.92 23.41
CA LEU A 157 -15.58 -13.57 23.81
C LEU A 157 -14.26 -13.56 24.61
N ARG A 158 -14.08 -14.49 25.55
CA ARG A 158 -12.82 -14.64 26.29
C ARG A 158 -11.67 -15.03 25.38
N HIS A 159 -11.89 -15.97 24.46
CA HIS A 159 -10.88 -16.35 23.46
C HIS A 159 -10.42 -15.12 22.66
N ASN A 160 -11.38 -14.32 22.22
CA ASN A 160 -11.15 -13.11 21.44
C ASN A 160 -10.39 -12.00 22.21
N SER A 161 -10.56 -11.93 23.54
CA SER A 161 -9.81 -11.01 24.39
C SER A 161 -8.31 -11.33 24.51
N ARG A 162 -7.88 -12.54 24.14
CA ARG A 162 -6.47 -12.97 24.21
C ARG A 162 -5.60 -12.38 23.10
N TYR A 163 -6.21 -11.79 22.08
CA TYR A 163 -5.48 -11.18 20.98
C TYR A 163 -4.91 -9.81 21.40
N SER A 164 -3.66 -9.59 21.02
CA SER A 164 -2.99 -8.30 21.12
C SER A 164 -2.62 -7.82 19.72
N VAL A 165 -2.57 -6.50 19.53
CA VAL A 165 -2.05 -5.88 18.30
C VAL A 165 -0.78 -5.11 18.62
N LEU A 166 0.34 -5.53 18.05
CA LEU A 166 1.57 -4.76 18.03
C LEU A 166 1.50 -3.71 16.93
N VAL A 167 1.81 -2.46 17.24
CA VAL A 167 1.80 -1.36 16.29
C VAL A 167 3.18 -0.73 16.20
N PHE A 168 3.73 -0.62 15.00
CA PHE A 168 4.90 0.19 14.70
C PHE A 168 4.50 1.43 13.89
N VAL A 169 4.73 2.61 14.43
CA VAL A 169 4.48 3.89 13.76
C VAL A 169 5.76 4.37 13.09
N SER A 170 5.72 4.55 11.77
CA SER A 170 6.87 4.93 10.96
C SER A 170 6.49 5.87 9.83
N VAL A 171 7.44 6.72 9.41
CA VAL A 171 7.36 7.48 8.15
C VAL A 171 7.83 6.66 6.94
N CYS A 172 8.40 5.48 7.18
CA CYS A 172 8.88 4.57 6.14
C CYS A 172 7.70 3.75 5.58
N SER A 173 7.55 3.73 4.26
CA SER A 173 6.45 3.06 3.54
C SER A 173 6.75 1.58 3.17
N GLU A 174 7.63 0.91 3.93
CA GLU A 174 8.13 -0.45 3.62
C GLU A 174 7.55 -1.52 4.56
N GLU A 175 6.35 -2.02 4.28
CA GLU A 175 5.61 -2.99 5.13
C GLU A 175 6.40 -4.27 5.46
N VAL A 176 7.10 -4.84 4.48
CA VAL A 176 7.79 -6.13 4.61
C VAL A 176 8.89 -6.08 5.68
N LEU A 177 9.57 -4.92 5.79
CA LEU A 177 10.56 -4.68 6.84
C LEU A 177 9.93 -4.84 8.23
N PHE A 178 8.80 -4.18 8.45
CA PHE A 178 8.12 -4.19 9.73
C PHE A 178 7.52 -5.56 10.06
N HIS A 179 7.07 -6.31 9.06
CA HIS A 179 6.56 -7.67 9.27
C HIS A 179 7.62 -8.61 9.85
N GLN A 180 8.84 -8.59 9.31
CA GLN A 180 9.92 -9.42 9.85
C GLN A 180 10.30 -8.98 11.28
N LEU A 181 10.45 -7.67 11.51
CA LEU A 181 10.73 -7.13 12.83
C LEU A 181 9.66 -7.52 13.86
N ALA A 182 8.38 -7.45 13.45
CA ALA A 182 7.26 -7.83 14.30
C ALA A 182 7.24 -9.31 14.63
N SER A 183 7.53 -10.18 13.65
CA SER A 183 7.62 -11.63 13.87
C SER A 183 8.69 -11.98 14.89
N ASP A 184 9.89 -11.42 14.75
CA ASP A 184 10.99 -11.63 15.70
C ASP A 184 10.66 -11.04 17.08
N PHE A 185 10.04 -9.86 17.13
CA PHE A 185 9.61 -9.18 18.36
C PHE A 185 8.55 -9.98 19.11
N VAL A 186 7.49 -10.41 18.44
CA VAL A 186 6.41 -11.22 19.02
C VAL A 186 6.95 -12.56 19.52
N SER A 187 7.81 -13.22 18.74
CA SER A 187 8.44 -14.49 19.16
C SER A 187 9.28 -14.33 20.43
N ALA A 188 10.01 -13.22 20.56
CA ALA A 188 10.83 -12.93 21.73
C ALA A 188 9.97 -12.59 22.96
N ILE A 189 8.92 -11.77 22.82
CA ILE A 189 8.01 -11.43 23.93
C ILE A 189 7.27 -12.66 24.44
N GLN A 190 6.84 -13.53 23.54
CA GLN A 190 6.18 -14.79 23.91
C GLN A 190 7.10 -15.75 24.66
N LYS A 191 8.43 -15.55 24.61
CA LYS A 191 9.41 -16.32 25.39
C LYS A 191 9.75 -15.63 26.71
N ASP A 192 9.90 -14.31 26.68
CA ASP A 192 10.28 -13.50 27.83
C ASP A 192 9.77 -12.06 27.69
N SER A 193 8.67 -11.77 28.37
CA SER A 193 8.01 -10.46 28.35
C SER A 193 8.78 -9.38 29.11
N THR A 194 9.71 -9.74 30.00
CA THR A 194 10.50 -8.77 30.78
C THR A 194 11.43 -7.93 29.89
N LYS A 195 11.74 -8.43 28.70
CA LYS A 195 12.64 -7.78 27.74
C LYS A 195 11.97 -6.72 26.86
N ILE A 196 10.63 -6.58 26.90
CA ILE A 196 9.86 -5.67 26.03
C ILE A 196 10.49 -4.27 25.98
N TYR A 197 10.76 -3.68 27.14
CA TYR A 197 11.31 -2.31 27.23
C TYR A 197 12.67 -2.18 26.54
N SER A 198 13.59 -3.12 26.82
CA SER A 198 14.92 -3.11 26.20
C SER A 198 14.87 -3.28 24.69
N MET A 199 13.95 -4.13 24.20
CA MET A 199 13.75 -4.37 22.77
C MET A 199 13.16 -3.13 22.08
N CYS A 200 12.17 -2.48 22.67
CA CYS A 200 11.61 -1.24 22.14
C CYS A 200 12.66 -0.12 22.08
N LYS A 201 13.51 0.00 23.11
CA LYS A 201 14.63 0.95 23.11
C LYS A 201 15.59 0.69 21.95
N ASP A 202 15.91 -0.57 21.68
CA ASP A 202 16.78 -0.94 20.56
C ASP A 202 16.11 -0.66 19.20
N LEU A 203 14.82 -0.95 19.05
CA LEU A 203 14.06 -0.68 17.83
C LEU A 203 13.95 0.82 17.51
N LEU A 204 13.80 1.69 18.51
CA LEU A 204 13.78 3.14 18.29
C LEU A 204 15.13 3.71 17.86
N ASN A 205 16.23 3.04 18.21
CA ASN A 205 17.57 3.43 17.76
C ASN A 205 17.90 2.92 16.35
N LEU A 206 16.96 2.27 15.66
CA LEU A 206 17.13 1.90 14.26
C LEU A 206 17.15 3.15 13.41
N THR A 207 18.24 3.34 12.68
CA THR A 207 18.39 4.39 11.68
C THR A 207 18.57 3.79 10.29
N LEU A 208 18.13 4.53 9.28
CA LEU A 208 18.46 4.24 7.88
C LEU A 208 19.72 5.03 7.53
N SER A 209 20.75 4.37 7.02
CA SER A 209 21.95 5.07 6.60
C SER A 209 22.51 4.56 5.28
N THR A 210 23.06 5.49 4.51
CA THR A 210 23.79 5.24 3.27
C THR A 210 25.30 5.41 3.42
N SER A 211 25.79 5.88 4.58
CA SER A 211 27.21 6.21 4.82
C SER A 211 27.97 5.07 5.48
N GLU A 212 29.12 4.69 4.91
CA GLU A 212 30.07 3.73 5.48
C GLU A 212 30.56 4.14 6.89
N GLU A 213 30.71 5.43 7.17
CA GLU A 213 31.10 5.92 8.49
C GLU A 213 29.97 5.77 9.51
N ALA A 214 28.72 6.01 9.11
CA ALA A 214 27.56 5.83 9.97
C ALA A 214 27.35 4.34 10.35
N TYR A 215 27.66 3.40 9.47
CA TYR A 215 27.71 1.96 9.81
C TYR A 215 28.72 1.63 10.90
N LYS A 216 29.85 2.35 10.97
CA LYS A 216 30.91 2.14 11.97
C LYS A 216 30.57 2.72 13.34
N ARG A 217 29.77 3.81 13.37
CA ARG A 217 29.40 4.54 14.61
C ARG A 217 28.10 4.08 15.23
N SER A 218 27.18 3.55 14.43
CA SER A 218 25.83 3.22 14.87
C SER A 218 25.75 1.81 15.45
N LYS A 219 25.01 1.68 16.55
CA LYS A 219 24.75 0.37 17.19
C LYS A 219 23.80 -0.51 16.36
N TYR A 220 22.88 0.10 15.60
CA TYR A 220 21.89 -0.57 14.78
C TYR A 220 21.66 0.21 13.47
N VAL A 221 21.88 -0.41 12.31
CA VAL A 221 21.65 0.23 11.00
C VAL A 221 20.90 -0.72 10.07
N ILE A 222 19.88 -0.19 9.39
CA ILE A 222 19.16 -0.90 8.32
C ILE A 222 19.71 -0.44 6.98
N SER A 223 20.18 -1.38 6.17
CA SER A 223 20.70 -1.13 4.83
C SER A 223 19.53 -0.95 3.83
N GLN A 224 19.42 0.15 3.09
CA GLN A 224 18.34 0.38 2.10
C GLN A 224 18.41 -0.52 0.85
N ASN A 225 19.26 -1.55 0.84
CA ASN A 225 19.40 -2.50 -0.28
C ASN A 225 18.37 -3.63 -0.23
N LEU A 226 17.22 -3.33 0.34
CA LEU A 226 16.09 -4.22 0.42
C LEU A 226 15.45 -4.34 -0.96
N GLN A 227 15.46 -5.54 -1.53
CA GLN A 227 14.42 -5.94 -2.48
C GLN A 227 13.08 -6.21 -1.78
N TRP A 228 12.78 -5.52 -0.68
CA TRP A 228 11.61 -5.78 0.16
C TRP A 228 10.60 -4.66 0.06
N SER A 229 10.22 -4.37 -1.15
CA SER A 229 8.83 -4.09 -1.38
C SER A 229 8.55 -4.77 -2.68
N ARG A 230 7.59 -5.67 -2.67
CA ARG A 230 6.36 -5.29 -3.33
C ARG A 230 5.22 -5.65 -2.39
N CYS A 231 4.35 -4.68 -2.10
CA CYS A 231 2.94 -5.01 -1.91
C CYS A 231 2.60 -6.05 -2.98
N ASP A 232 1.93 -7.14 -2.62
CA ASP A 232 1.75 -8.27 -3.53
C ASP A 232 0.72 -7.95 -4.64
N ILE A 233 1.11 -7.08 -5.57
CA ILE A 233 0.32 -6.65 -6.72
C ILE A 233 -0.09 -7.87 -7.55
N TYR A 234 0.83 -8.82 -7.73
CA TYR A 234 0.66 -10.05 -8.48
C TYR A 234 -0.38 -10.92 -7.80
N GLY A 235 -0.26 -11.16 -6.50
CA GLY A 235 -1.26 -11.89 -5.72
C GLY A 235 -2.62 -11.22 -5.75
N ALA A 236 -2.68 -9.89 -5.57
CA ALA A 236 -3.91 -9.12 -5.64
C ALA A 236 -4.57 -9.25 -7.03
N ILE A 237 -3.83 -9.02 -8.12
CA ILE A 237 -4.34 -9.13 -9.49
C ILE A 237 -4.76 -10.56 -9.82
N LYS A 238 -4.02 -11.57 -9.36
CA LYS A 238 -4.36 -12.98 -9.58
C LYS A 238 -5.66 -13.35 -8.86
N LYS A 239 -5.85 -12.85 -7.64
CA LYS A 239 -7.04 -13.10 -6.81
C LYS A 239 -8.29 -12.38 -7.34
N ILE A 240 -8.14 -11.11 -7.74
CA ILE A 240 -9.25 -10.26 -8.19
C ILE A 240 -9.57 -10.45 -9.68
N GLY A 241 -8.58 -10.87 -10.47
CA GLY A 241 -8.66 -10.95 -11.92
C GLY A 241 -8.18 -9.66 -12.60
N VAL A 242 -7.45 -9.82 -13.72
CA VAL A 242 -6.78 -8.70 -14.41
C VAL A 242 -7.75 -7.59 -14.78
N GLN A 243 -8.92 -7.93 -15.32
CA GLN A 243 -9.88 -6.95 -15.80
C GLN A 243 -10.35 -6.03 -14.67
N ASN A 244 -10.76 -6.62 -13.55
CA ASN A 244 -11.24 -5.89 -12.39
C ASN A 244 -10.11 -5.11 -11.72
N SER A 245 -8.89 -5.65 -11.71
CA SER A 245 -7.74 -4.88 -11.20
C SER A 245 -7.40 -3.66 -12.06
N ILE A 246 -7.46 -3.79 -13.39
CA ILE A 246 -7.26 -2.65 -14.29
C ILE A 246 -8.43 -1.65 -14.16
N LEU A 247 -9.66 -2.10 -13.97
CA LEU A 247 -10.80 -1.22 -13.69
C LEU A 247 -10.56 -0.37 -12.44
N ILE A 248 -10.13 -0.98 -11.34
CA ILE A 248 -9.84 -0.27 -10.08
C ILE A 248 -8.67 0.70 -10.25
N PHE A 249 -7.61 0.27 -10.94
CA PHE A 249 -6.49 1.13 -11.28
C PHE A 249 -6.91 2.38 -12.10
N LEU A 250 -7.73 2.20 -13.14
CA LEU A 250 -8.22 3.30 -13.95
C LEU A 250 -9.22 4.19 -13.18
N SER A 251 -10.02 3.60 -12.29
CA SER A 251 -10.92 4.35 -11.40
C SER A 251 -10.14 5.24 -10.43
N LEU A 252 -8.99 4.77 -9.93
CA LEU A 252 -8.07 5.60 -9.15
C LEU A 252 -7.51 6.74 -10.02
N LEU A 253 -7.04 6.48 -11.24
CA LEU A 253 -6.57 7.57 -12.11
C LEU A 253 -7.66 8.60 -12.46
N ALA A 254 -8.92 8.17 -12.46
CA ALA A 254 -10.09 9.02 -12.62
C ALA A 254 -10.61 9.63 -11.31
N GLU A 255 -9.87 9.47 -10.21
CA GLU A 255 -10.17 10.07 -8.91
C GLU A 255 -11.58 9.70 -8.39
N LYS A 256 -11.99 8.44 -8.60
CA LYS A 256 -13.29 7.93 -8.10
C LYS A 256 -13.23 7.55 -6.62
N ARG A 257 -14.42 7.40 -6.01
CA ARG A 257 -14.62 6.83 -4.67
C ARG A 257 -14.61 5.30 -4.73
N ILE A 258 -13.68 4.67 -4.00
CA ILE A 258 -13.45 3.23 -4.08
C ILE A 258 -13.49 2.60 -2.69
N ILE A 259 -14.35 1.60 -2.52
CA ILE A 259 -14.42 0.76 -1.32
C ILE A 259 -13.87 -0.62 -1.66
N ILE A 260 -12.83 -1.03 -0.94
CA ILE A 260 -12.29 -2.39 -0.98
C ILE A 260 -12.88 -3.17 0.19
N THR A 261 -13.42 -4.36 -0.06
CA THR A 261 -14.08 -5.16 0.98
C THR A 261 -13.69 -6.62 0.96
N GLY A 262 -13.83 -7.30 2.11
CA GLY A 262 -13.43 -8.69 2.32
C GLY A 262 -13.76 -9.17 3.73
N SER A 263 -13.56 -10.45 4.02
CA SER A 263 -13.83 -11.02 5.35
C SER A 263 -12.79 -10.69 6.42
N ASN A 264 -11.55 -10.38 6.02
CA ASN A 264 -10.41 -10.28 6.92
C ASN A 264 -9.62 -8.98 6.69
N VAL A 265 -9.17 -8.35 7.78
CA VAL A 265 -8.45 -7.06 7.79
C VAL A 265 -7.16 -7.09 6.95
N THR A 266 -6.44 -8.20 6.98
CA THR A 266 -5.19 -8.39 6.23
C THR A 266 -5.44 -8.38 4.74
N ASP A 267 -6.43 -9.13 4.26
CA ASP A 267 -6.77 -9.21 2.84
C ASP A 267 -7.21 -7.85 2.29
N VAL A 268 -8.06 -7.12 3.04
CA VAL A 268 -8.57 -5.81 2.65
C VAL A 268 -7.45 -4.77 2.63
N SER A 269 -6.69 -4.66 3.72
CA SER A 269 -5.59 -3.69 3.83
C SER A 269 -4.51 -3.93 2.78
N LYS A 270 -4.08 -5.19 2.57
CA LYS A 270 -3.09 -5.54 1.55
C LYS A 270 -3.58 -5.23 0.14
N ALA A 271 -4.87 -5.43 -0.16
CA ALA A 271 -5.43 -5.08 -1.46
C ALA A 271 -5.42 -3.56 -1.70
N VAL A 272 -5.84 -2.74 -0.71
CA VAL A 272 -5.76 -1.28 -0.81
C VAL A 272 -4.30 -0.85 -1.08
N GLN A 273 -3.35 -1.34 -0.27
CA GLN A 273 -1.94 -1.02 -0.45
C GLN A 273 -1.42 -1.44 -1.84
N SER A 274 -1.83 -2.61 -2.34
CA SER A 274 -1.43 -3.10 -3.67
C SER A 274 -1.93 -2.20 -4.81
N PHE A 275 -3.16 -1.69 -4.72
CA PHE A 275 -3.70 -0.76 -5.72
C PHE A 275 -3.08 0.63 -5.63
N VAL A 276 -2.85 1.15 -4.42
CA VAL A 276 -2.11 2.40 -4.23
C VAL A 276 -0.69 2.27 -4.76
N ARG A 277 -0.02 1.15 -4.49
CA ARG A 277 1.32 0.83 -5.01
C ARG A 277 1.35 0.81 -6.54
N LEU A 278 0.29 0.31 -7.16
CA LEU A 278 0.17 0.23 -8.61
C LEU A 278 0.17 1.62 -9.28
N LEU A 279 -0.18 2.69 -8.57
CA LEU A 279 -0.14 4.07 -9.08
C LEU A 279 1.29 4.59 -9.33
N ALA A 280 2.31 3.97 -8.73
CA ALA A 280 3.69 4.44 -8.79
C ALA A 280 4.17 4.68 -10.23
N PRO A 281 4.91 5.77 -10.49
CA PRO A 281 5.49 6.71 -9.51
C PRO A 281 4.53 7.83 -9.07
N MET A 282 3.28 7.86 -9.54
CA MET A 282 2.30 8.77 -8.99
C MET A 282 1.83 8.28 -7.63
N GLU A 283 1.49 9.22 -6.76
CA GLU A 283 0.98 8.95 -5.43
C GLU A 283 -0.48 9.39 -5.37
N TRP A 284 -1.33 8.58 -4.74
CA TRP A 284 -2.72 8.96 -4.49
C TRP A 284 -2.74 10.22 -3.60
N PRO A 285 -3.31 11.35 -4.04
CA PRO A 285 -3.26 12.60 -3.27
C PRO A 285 -4.43 12.76 -2.29
N HIS A 286 -5.49 11.96 -2.45
CA HIS A 286 -6.73 12.12 -1.68
C HIS A 286 -6.79 11.21 -0.45
N THR A 287 -7.96 11.09 0.17
CA THR A 287 -8.21 10.26 1.35
C THR A 287 -7.85 8.79 1.08
N LEU A 288 -7.04 8.22 1.96
CA LEU A 288 -6.55 6.85 1.89
C LEU A 288 -6.66 6.19 3.26
N ILE A 289 -7.57 5.22 3.38
CA ILE A 289 -7.82 4.52 4.65
C ILE A 289 -7.79 3.01 4.39
N PRO A 290 -6.61 2.34 4.49
CA PRO A 290 -6.49 0.94 4.09
C PRO A 290 -7.46 -0.02 4.78
N ILE A 291 -7.88 0.32 6.00
CA ILE A 291 -8.94 -0.38 6.72
C ILE A 291 -9.62 0.61 7.68
N ILE A 292 -10.93 0.78 7.52
CA ILE A 292 -11.78 1.59 8.40
C ILE A 292 -12.19 0.72 9.60
N PRO A 293 -12.04 1.21 10.84
CA PRO A 293 -12.56 0.54 12.02
C PRO A 293 -14.08 0.39 12.00
N ASP A 294 -14.58 -0.66 12.64
CA ASP A 294 -16.02 -0.91 12.79
C ASP A 294 -16.79 0.30 13.35
N SER A 295 -16.16 1.09 14.22
CA SER A 295 -16.79 2.26 14.84
C SER A 295 -16.85 3.50 13.95
N GLN A 296 -16.25 3.48 12.75
CA GLN A 296 -16.02 4.66 11.90
C GLN A 296 -16.50 4.51 10.45
N THR A 297 -17.52 3.70 10.21
CA THR A 297 -18.04 3.42 8.85
C THR A 297 -18.60 4.67 8.15
N GLU A 298 -18.97 5.71 8.90
CA GLU A 298 -19.41 7.01 8.40
C GLU A 298 -18.35 7.72 7.53
N LEU A 299 -17.08 7.37 7.65
CA LEU A 299 -16.02 7.92 6.81
C LEU A 299 -16.19 7.56 5.32
N CYS A 300 -16.98 6.53 5.00
CA CYS A 300 -17.32 6.18 3.62
C CYS A 300 -18.22 7.23 2.94
N HIS A 301 -18.93 8.06 3.70
CA HIS A 301 -19.82 9.08 3.16
C HIS A 301 -19.10 10.35 2.70
N ASN A 302 -17.76 10.38 2.73
CA ASN A 302 -16.99 11.50 2.21
C ASN A 302 -17.32 11.72 0.72
N PRO A 303 -17.72 12.95 0.32
CA PRO A 303 -18.05 13.25 -1.08
C PRO A 303 -16.80 13.36 -1.98
N THR A 304 -15.62 13.55 -1.38
CA THR A 304 -14.37 13.70 -2.14
C THR A 304 -13.79 12.34 -2.53
N PRO A 305 -12.92 12.26 -3.56
CA PRO A 305 -12.26 11.03 -3.95
C PRO A 305 -11.59 10.32 -2.77
N TYR A 306 -11.78 9.02 -2.67
CA TYR A 306 -11.12 8.21 -1.65
C TYR A 306 -10.87 6.79 -2.12
N ILE A 307 -9.90 6.14 -1.51
CA ILE A 307 -9.84 4.67 -1.47
C ILE A 307 -9.82 4.24 0.00
N CYS A 308 -10.77 3.39 0.36
CA CYS A 308 -10.84 2.85 1.72
C CYS A 308 -11.13 1.35 1.74
N GLY A 309 -10.73 0.70 2.83
CA GLY A 309 -11.06 -0.69 3.10
C GLY A 309 -12.15 -0.81 4.15
N ILE A 310 -13.16 -1.65 3.95
CA ILE A 310 -14.15 -2.01 4.99
C ILE A 310 -14.35 -3.52 5.05
N LEU A 311 -14.58 -4.05 6.24
CA LEU A 311 -14.93 -5.46 6.40
C LEU A 311 -16.33 -5.71 5.84
N ARG A 312 -16.52 -6.86 5.18
CA ARG A 312 -17.73 -7.19 4.42
C ARG A 312 -19.01 -7.06 5.25
N TYR A 313 -18.95 -7.42 6.54
CA TYR A 313 -20.11 -7.32 7.43
C TYR A 313 -20.54 -5.88 7.75
N ASN A 314 -19.70 -4.87 7.44
CA ASN A 314 -20.02 -3.46 7.57
C ASN A 314 -20.64 -2.87 6.29
N LEU A 315 -20.69 -3.60 5.16
CA LEU A 315 -21.33 -3.10 3.93
C LEU A 315 -22.78 -2.65 4.17
N ASN A 316 -23.49 -3.36 5.05
CA ASN A 316 -24.87 -3.06 5.43
C ASN A 316 -25.04 -1.64 6.00
N ARG A 317 -23.98 -1.11 6.64
CA ARG A 317 -23.94 0.20 7.27
C ARG A 317 -23.71 1.34 6.29
N VAL A 318 -23.35 1.01 5.05
CA VAL A 318 -23.11 1.94 3.94
C VAL A 318 -23.98 1.58 2.72
N LYS A 319 -25.10 0.88 2.95
CA LYS A 319 -25.98 0.35 1.90
C LYS A 319 -26.57 1.45 0.99
N ASP A 320 -26.75 2.63 1.55
CA ASP A 320 -27.19 3.85 0.87
C ASP A 320 -26.20 4.30 -0.21
N LEU A 321 -24.89 4.11 0.01
CA LEU A 321 -23.86 4.36 -1.00
C LEU A 321 -23.83 3.29 -2.10
N LEU A 322 -24.28 2.07 -1.81
CA LEU A 322 -24.26 0.94 -2.75
C LEU A 322 -25.50 0.90 -3.65
N CYS A 323 -26.59 1.49 -3.20
CA CYS A 323 -27.87 1.53 -3.89
C CYS A 323 -28.42 2.97 -3.80
N PRO A 324 -27.80 3.93 -4.50
CA PRO A 324 -28.25 5.32 -4.46
C PRO A 324 -29.66 5.44 -5.02
N LEU A 325 -30.42 6.43 -4.53
CA LEU A 325 -31.73 6.76 -5.07
C LEU A 325 -31.59 7.25 -6.53
N PRO A 326 -32.64 7.14 -7.37
CA PRO A 326 -32.60 7.55 -8.78
C PRO A 326 -32.23 9.02 -9.03
N GLU A 327 -32.26 9.86 -8.01
CA GLU A 327 -31.92 11.28 -8.10
C GLU A 327 -30.45 11.56 -7.70
N ASP A 328 -29.74 10.60 -7.10
CA ASP A 328 -28.40 10.74 -6.50
C ASP A 328 -27.24 10.20 -7.38
N HIS A 329 -27.42 10.17 -8.71
CA HIS A 329 -26.49 9.51 -9.63
C HIS A 329 -25.10 10.17 -9.82
N GLN A 330 -24.83 11.33 -9.20
CA GLN A 330 -23.61 12.09 -9.51
C GLN A 330 -22.34 11.54 -8.83
N ASP A 331 -22.46 10.72 -7.79
CA ASP A 331 -21.30 10.24 -7.03
C ASP A 331 -21.29 8.71 -6.87
N GLU A 332 -21.15 7.95 -7.95
CA GLU A 332 -21.14 6.48 -7.85
C GLU A 332 -19.88 5.95 -7.12
N VAL A 333 -20.08 5.10 -6.11
CA VAL A 333 -19.00 4.43 -5.37
C VAL A 333 -18.70 3.07 -6.01
N THR A 334 -17.44 2.83 -6.38
CA THR A 334 -17.00 1.53 -6.86
C THR A 334 -16.62 0.64 -5.68
N VAL A 335 -17.24 -0.53 -5.55
CA VAL A 335 -16.92 -1.52 -4.52
C VAL A 335 -16.24 -2.74 -5.11
N LEU A 336 -15.15 -3.20 -4.51
CA LEU A 336 -14.45 -4.43 -4.90
C LEU A 336 -14.39 -5.40 -3.73
N ASP A 337 -14.97 -6.58 -3.89
CA ASP A 337 -14.76 -7.71 -2.98
C ASP A 337 -13.46 -8.43 -3.36
N VAL A 338 -12.44 -8.32 -2.50
CA VAL A 338 -11.08 -8.84 -2.77
C VAL A 338 -10.97 -10.35 -2.73
N GLU A 339 -11.93 -11.03 -2.10
CA GLU A 339 -11.96 -12.48 -2.02
C GLU A 339 -12.71 -13.10 -3.17
N ARG A 340 -13.80 -12.45 -3.58
CA ARG A 340 -14.66 -12.93 -4.66
C ARG A 340 -14.25 -12.39 -6.03
N GLY A 341 -13.41 -11.35 -6.07
CA GLY A 341 -13.03 -10.67 -7.30
C GLY A 341 -14.22 -9.99 -7.99
N VAL A 342 -15.25 -9.62 -7.24
CA VAL A 342 -16.49 -9.00 -7.75
C VAL A 342 -16.38 -7.50 -7.60
N VAL A 343 -16.74 -6.75 -8.65
CA VAL A 343 -16.85 -5.28 -8.62
C VAL A 343 -18.31 -4.87 -8.73
N LEU A 344 -18.71 -3.89 -7.92
CA LEU A 344 -20.01 -3.22 -7.96
C LEU A 344 -19.80 -1.73 -8.27
N PRO A 345 -20.64 -1.12 -9.11
CA PRO A 345 -21.58 -1.79 -10.02
C PRO A 345 -20.85 -2.80 -10.94
N SER A 346 -21.56 -3.85 -11.37
CA SER A 346 -20.98 -4.83 -12.29
C SER A 346 -20.59 -4.14 -13.60
N LEU A 347 -19.47 -4.55 -14.18
CA LEU A 347 -19.01 -4.11 -15.51
C LEU A 347 -20.09 -4.23 -16.60
N GLU A 348 -21.02 -5.17 -16.44
CA GLU A 348 -22.15 -5.39 -17.34
C GLU A 348 -23.23 -4.31 -17.20
N ILE A 349 -23.51 -3.87 -15.98
CA ILE A 349 -24.47 -2.78 -15.69
C ILE A 349 -23.90 -1.44 -16.17
N LEU A 350 -22.59 -1.26 -16.01
CA LEU A 350 -21.84 -0.10 -16.46
C LEU A 350 -21.81 0.07 -17.99
N ASN A 351 -22.16 -0.97 -18.75
CA ASN A 351 -22.29 -0.94 -20.21
C ASN A 351 -23.73 -1.34 -20.58
N SER A 352 -24.68 -0.41 -20.50
CA SER A 352 -26.03 -0.60 -21.03
C SER A 352 -26.00 -0.79 -22.56
N GLY A 353 -25.79 -2.03 -23.00
CA GLY A 353 -25.77 -2.40 -24.41
C GLY A 353 -25.08 -3.73 -24.71
N SER A 354 -25.88 -4.75 -25.00
CA SER A 354 -25.55 -6.06 -25.57
C SER A 354 -25.10 -7.18 -24.60
N ALA A 355 -25.99 -8.17 -24.45
CA ALA A 355 -25.72 -9.46 -23.84
C ALA A 355 -25.15 -10.43 -24.90
N THR A 356 -23.90 -10.86 -24.76
CA THR A 356 -23.38 -12.07 -25.45
C THR A 356 -22.24 -12.73 -24.66
N LYS A 357 -22.13 -14.05 -24.78
CA LYS A 357 -21.36 -14.96 -23.91
C LYS A 357 -19.82 -14.83 -23.97
N GLU A 358 -19.22 -15.07 -22.79
CA GLU A 358 -17.91 -15.63 -22.42
C GLU A 358 -16.56 -15.01 -22.86
N LYS A 359 -15.70 -14.81 -21.84
CA LYS A 359 -14.23 -14.54 -21.77
C LYS A 359 -13.62 -13.41 -22.62
N GLN A 360 -13.99 -13.24 -23.89
CA GLN A 360 -13.62 -12.06 -24.70
C GLN A 360 -14.48 -10.83 -24.33
N PHE A 361 -15.68 -11.07 -23.82
CA PHE A 361 -16.63 -10.06 -23.36
C PHE A 361 -16.02 -9.12 -22.31
N ASN A 362 -15.50 -9.65 -21.20
CA ASN A 362 -15.02 -8.83 -20.08
C ASN A 362 -13.87 -7.88 -20.44
N SER A 363 -13.03 -8.24 -21.43
CA SER A 363 -11.94 -7.34 -21.87
C SER A 363 -12.47 -6.18 -22.70
N ARG A 364 -13.44 -6.43 -23.58
CA ARG A 364 -14.10 -5.39 -24.39
C ARG A 364 -14.96 -4.48 -23.52
N VAL A 365 -15.71 -5.06 -22.59
CA VAL A 365 -16.54 -4.35 -21.61
C VAL A 365 -15.71 -3.41 -20.75
N LEU A 366 -14.57 -3.88 -20.20
CA LEU A 366 -13.61 -3.04 -19.50
C LEU A 366 -13.10 -1.89 -20.37
N ILE A 367 -12.69 -2.18 -21.61
CA ILE A 367 -12.14 -1.17 -22.51
C ILE A 367 -13.19 -0.10 -22.85
N ASN A 368 -14.44 -0.51 -23.13
CA ASN A 368 -15.53 0.42 -23.41
C ASN A 368 -15.81 1.32 -22.20
N TYR A 369 -15.90 0.75 -21.00
CA TYR A 369 -16.08 1.53 -19.78
C TYR A 369 -14.88 2.45 -19.49
N ALA A 370 -13.65 2.00 -19.75
CA ALA A 370 -12.49 2.87 -19.65
C ALA A 370 -12.58 4.06 -20.62
N CYS A 371 -13.13 3.87 -21.82
CA CYS A 371 -13.36 4.95 -22.76
C CYS A 371 -14.46 5.92 -22.29
N THR A 372 -15.51 5.46 -21.59
CA THR A 372 -16.52 6.38 -21.00
C THR A 372 -15.92 7.24 -19.89
N MET A 373 -14.91 6.73 -19.17
CA MET A 373 -14.08 7.52 -18.24
C MET A 373 -13.03 8.42 -18.94
N GLY A 374 -13.00 8.45 -20.28
CA GLY A 374 -12.10 9.28 -21.07
C GLY A 374 -10.74 8.66 -21.42
N PHE A 375 -10.46 7.42 -21.01
CA PHE A 375 -9.16 6.79 -21.30
C PHE A 375 -9.02 6.38 -22.78
N PRO A 376 -7.82 6.56 -23.39
CA PRO A 376 -7.59 6.15 -24.77
C PRO A 376 -7.64 4.62 -24.94
N LYS A 377 -8.49 4.14 -25.86
CA LYS A 377 -8.74 2.72 -26.12
C LYS A 377 -7.45 1.91 -26.34
N SER A 378 -6.55 2.42 -27.17
CA SER A 378 -5.27 1.78 -27.50
C SER A 378 -4.36 1.65 -26.27
N ALA A 379 -4.28 2.68 -25.43
CA ALA A 379 -3.48 2.67 -24.22
C ALA A 379 -4.00 1.64 -23.20
N VAL A 380 -5.32 1.57 -23.01
CA VAL A 380 -5.95 0.59 -22.10
C VAL A 380 -5.77 -0.83 -22.62
N SER A 381 -5.95 -1.06 -23.92
CA SER A 381 -5.74 -2.37 -24.55
C SER A 381 -4.29 -2.85 -24.40
N ASP A 382 -3.33 -1.96 -24.66
CA ASP A 382 -1.89 -2.24 -24.49
C ASP A 382 -1.56 -2.59 -23.03
N LEU A 383 -2.09 -1.83 -22.07
CA LEU A 383 -1.87 -2.06 -20.64
C LEU A 383 -2.46 -3.41 -20.22
N LEU A 384 -3.70 -3.71 -20.63
CA LEU A 384 -4.37 -4.97 -20.32
C LEU A 384 -3.58 -6.17 -20.86
N ALA A 385 -3.12 -6.11 -22.11
CA ALA A 385 -2.29 -7.15 -22.71
C ALA A 385 -0.95 -7.31 -21.97
N SER A 386 -0.31 -6.20 -21.63
CA SER A 386 0.97 -6.19 -20.91
C SER A 386 0.83 -6.83 -19.52
N VAL A 387 -0.17 -6.45 -18.73
CA VAL A 387 -0.40 -7.01 -17.39
C VAL A 387 -0.79 -8.48 -17.46
N LYS A 388 -1.65 -8.89 -18.41
CA LYS A 388 -1.95 -10.33 -18.64
C LYS A 388 -0.68 -11.13 -18.89
N SER A 389 0.23 -10.63 -19.74
CA SER A 389 1.49 -11.31 -20.03
C SER A 389 2.39 -11.44 -18.78
N CYS A 390 2.31 -10.47 -17.86
CA CYS A 390 3.07 -10.48 -16.61
C CYS A 390 2.60 -11.56 -15.63
N LEU A 391 1.37 -12.06 -15.74
CA LEU A 391 0.87 -13.11 -14.86
C LEU A 391 1.35 -14.52 -15.23
N THR A 392 1.97 -14.68 -16.41
CA THR A 392 2.48 -15.98 -16.89
C THR A 392 3.77 -16.44 -16.20
N TYR A 393 4.45 -15.53 -15.48
CA TYR A 393 5.69 -15.86 -14.80
C TYR A 393 5.43 -16.61 -13.49
N LYS A 394 6.24 -17.64 -13.21
CA LYS A 394 6.16 -18.41 -11.96
C LYS A 394 6.65 -17.64 -10.73
N ASN A 395 7.53 -16.65 -10.91
CA ASN A 395 8.11 -15.87 -9.82
C ASN A 395 7.26 -14.61 -9.56
N SER A 396 6.69 -14.51 -8.36
CA SER A 396 5.82 -13.40 -7.93
C SER A 396 6.55 -12.06 -7.97
N ASP A 397 7.78 -11.99 -7.45
CA ASP A 397 8.57 -10.75 -7.43
C ASP A 397 8.84 -10.24 -8.84
N LYS A 398 9.29 -11.11 -9.74
CA LYS A 398 9.52 -10.77 -11.14
C LYS A 398 8.22 -10.29 -11.82
N SER A 399 7.09 -10.91 -11.49
CA SER A 399 5.78 -10.50 -12.00
C SER A 399 5.41 -9.12 -11.49
N ASN A 400 5.51 -8.89 -10.19
CA ASN A 400 5.29 -7.61 -9.54
C ASN A 400 6.16 -6.50 -10.17
N TYR A 401 7.45 -6.75 -10.41
CA TYR A 401 8.34 -5.80 -11.11
C TYR A 401 7.80 -5.46 -12.50
N LYS A 402 7.40 -6.46 -13.27
CA LYS A 402 6.95 -6.27 -14.65
C LYS A 402 5.60 -5.57 -14.73
N ILE A 403 4.70 -5.81 -13.78
CA ILE A 403 3.43 -5.10 -13.65
C ILE A 403 3.68 -3.61 -13.40
N GLU A 404 4.52 -3.27 -12.42
CA GLU A 404 4.93 -1.87 -12.18
C GLU A 404 5.55 -1.25 -13.45
N LYS A 405 6.39 -2.02 -14.17
CA LYS A 405 7.00 -1.55 -15.42
C LYS A 405 5.95 -1.26 -16.49
N ALA A 406 4.94 -2.11 -16.62
CA ALA A 406 3.87 -1.97 -17.60
C ALA A 406 3.07 -0.69 -17.33
N VAL A 407 2.75 -0.41 -16.06
CA VAL A 407 2.07 0.84 -15.65
C VAL A 407 2.95 2.07 -15.91
N MET A 408 4.23 2.02 -15.55
CA MET A 408 5.17 3.10 -15.89
C MET A 408 5.28 3.35 -17.41
N ILE A 409 5.27 2.31 -18.23
CA ILE A 409 5.26 2.46 -19.69
C ILE A 409 3.95 3.10 -20.17
N PHE A 410 2.82 2.72 -19.56
CA PHE A 410 1.51 3.34 -19.83
C PHE A 410 1.55 4.85 -19.57
N TYR A 411 2.08 5.28 -18.41
CA TYR A 411 2.27 6.70 -18.10
C TYR A 411 3.23 7.41 -19.06
N ALA A 412 4.38 6.80 -19.33
CA ALA A 412 5.38 7.39 -20.23
C ALA A 412 4.81 7.61 -21.63
N LYS A 413 3.98 6.68 -22.13
CA LYS A 413 3.29 6.84 -23.41
C LYS A 413 2.25 7.96 -23.37
N LEU A 414 1.51 8.13 -22.26
CA LEU A 414 0.44 9.13 -22.17
C LEU A 414 0.97 10.54 -21.97
N PHE A 415 1.87 10.74 -21.01
CA PHE A 415 2.31 12.07 -20.57
C PHE A 415 3.83 12.21 -20.42
N GLY A 416 4.64 11.26 -20.90
CA GLY A 416 6.09 11.27 -20.70
C GLY A 416 6.84 12.46 -21.30
N HIS A 417 6.17 13.31 -22.08
CA HIS A 417 6.69 14.57 -22.60
C HIS A 417 6.44 15.77 -21.66
N TYR A 418 6.02 15.54 -20.41
CA TYR A 418 5.75 16.61 -19.44
C TYR A 418 6.99 17.45 -19.14
N LYS A 419 8.19 16.84 -19.10
CA LYS A 419 9.45 17.53 -18.81
C LYS A 419 9.80 18.63 -19.79
N GLN A 420 9.33 18.54 -21.04
CA GLN A 420 9.55 19.56 -22.06
C GLN A 420 8.79 20.86 -21.78
N PHE A 421 7.83 20.84 -20.84
CA PHE A 421 7.00 21.97 -20.47
C PHE A 421 7.39 22.59 -19.12
N GLY A 422 8.30 21.96 -18.37
CA GLY A 422 8.80 22.48 -17.10
C GLY A 422 7.73 22.64 -16.03
N GLU A 423 8.01 23.46 -15.02
CA GLU A 423 7.10 23.74 -13.90
C GLU A 423 5.82 24.46 -14.35
N ASP A 424 5.93 25.27 -15.42
CA ASP A 424 4.83 26.07 -15.95
C ASP A 424 3.74 25.23 -16.63
N ILE A 425 3.90 23.90 -16.74
CA ILE A 425 2.91 22.99 -17.33
C ILE A 425 1.52 23.13 -16.67
N LEU A 426 1.49 23.46 -15.37
CA LEU A 426 0.26 23.60 -14.60
C LEU A 426 -0.49 24.91 -14.88
N THR A 427 0.10 25.86 -15.62
CA THR A 427 -0.59 27.09 -16.04
C THR A 427 -1.64 26.81 -17.11
N ALA A 428 -2.77 27.52 -17.10
CA ALA A 428 -3.88 27.30 -18.05
C ALA A 428 -3.42 27.33 -19.53
N ARG A 429 -2.48 28.22 -19.88
CA ARG A 429 -1.93 28.33 -21.23
C ARG A 429 -1.09 27.11 -21.62
N ASN A 430 -0.29 26.58 -20.70
CA ASN A 430 0.61 25.46 -21.01
C ASN A 430 -0.07 24.09 -20.90
N ARG A 431 -1.11 23.92 -20.07
CA ARG A 431 -1.95 22.71 -20.05
C ARG A 431 -2.45 22.36 -21.45
N LYS A 432 -3.04 23.34 -22.15
CA LYS A 432 -3.51 23.18 -23.54
C LYS A 432 -2.37 22.81 -24.48
N ARG A 433 -1.22 23.48 -24.40
CA ARG A 433 -0.05 23.19 -25.25
C ARG A 433 0.51 21.80 -25.00
N PHE A 434 0.60 21.39 -23.75
CA PHE A 434 1.05 20.08 -23.31
C PHE A 434 0.17 18.96 -23.89
N ALA A 435 -1.15 19.10 -23.77
CA ALA A 435 -2.09 18.17 -24.39
C ALA A 435 -1.94 18.14 -25.92
N HIS A 436 -1.93 19.31 -26.58
CA HIS A 436 -1.87 19.41 -28.04
C HIS A 436 -0.58 18.88 -28.68
N ALA A 437 0.50 18.85 -27.91
CA ALA A 437 1.80 18.36 -28.34
C ALA A 437 1.83 16.83 -28.53
N HIS A 438 0.90 16.10 -27.92
CA HIS A 438 0.86 14.65 -28.04
C HIS A 438 0.50 14.20 -29.49
N PRO A 439 1.20 13.21 -30.07
CA PRO A 439 0.98 12.79 -31.46
C PRO A 439 -0.39 12.14 -31.71
N CYS A 440 -0.86 11.28 -30.79
CA CYS A 440 -2.16 10.59 -30.90
C CYS A 440 -3.33 11.50 -30.49
N SER A 441 -4.37 11.59 -31.32
CA SER A 441 -5.59 12.40 -31.08
C SER A 441 -6.33 12.06 -29.81
N ASP A 442 -6.56 10.78 -29.57
CA ASP A 442 -7.36 10.30 -28.44
C ASP A 442 -6.67 10.63 -27.12
N VAL A 443 -5.34 10.50 -27.11
CA VAL A 443 -4.53 10.90 -25.95
C VAL A 443 -4.55 12.41 -25.76
N ARG A 444 -4.63 13.23 -26.83
CA ARG A 444 -4.78 14.69 -26.67
C ARG A 444 -6.07 15.02 -25.92
N LEU A 445 -7.18 14.39 -26.32
CA LEU A 445 -8.48 14.60 -25.68
C LEU A 445 -8.41 14.17 -24.21
N PHE A 446 -7.89 12.98 -23.93
CA PHE A 446 -7.65 12.51 -22.57
C PHE A 446 -6.83 13.51 -21.73
N LEU A 447 -5.71 14.00 -22.26
CA LEU A 447 -4.83 14.93 -21.55
C LEU A 447 -5.47 16.31 -21.29
N THR A 448 -6.47 16.72 -22.07
CA THR A 448 -7.20 17.98 -21.77
C THR A 448 -7.97 17.90 -20.46
N TRP A 449 -8.42 16.71 -20.08
CA TRP A 449 -9.06 16.45 -18.80
C TRP A 449 -8.04 15.99 -17.75
N PHE A 450 -7.21 14.99 -18.04
CA PHE A 450 -6.32 14.35 -17.06
C PHE A 450 -5.28 15.29 -16.42
N VAL A 451 -4.89 16.37 -17.12
CA VAL A 451 -3.99 17.40 -16.55
C VAL A 451 -4.63 18.19 -15.41
N GLU A 452 -5.96 18.14 -15.29
CA GLU A 452 -6.71 18.78 -14.22
C GLU A 452 -6.84 17.88 -12.97
N ASN A 453 -6.60 16.58 -13.10
CA ASN A 453 -6.68 15.64 -11.97
C ASN A 453 -5.58 15.92 -10.94
N GLY A 454 -5.96 15.88 -9.66
CA GLY A 454 -5.06 16.11 -8.53
C GLY A 454 -3.84 15.19 -8.53
N ILE A 455 -4.01 13.92 -8.95
CA ILE A 455 -2.92 12.94 -9.00
C ILE A 455 -1.79 13.33 -9.95
N LEU A 456 -2.11 13.82 -11.16
CA LEU A 456 -1.10 14.26 -12.12
C LEU A 456 -0.49 15.60 -11.71
N GLN A 457 -1.31 16.53 -11.19
CA GLN A 457 -0.81 17.81 -10.68
C GLN A 457 0.18 17.62 -9.53
N SER A 458 -0.17 16.76 -8.56
CA SER A 458 0.71 16.39 -7.45
C SER A 458 2.02 15.78 -7.96
N PHE A 459 1.95 14.81 -8.88
CA PHE A 459 3.14 14.20 -9.48
C PHE A 459 4.04 15.22 -10.19
N ILE A 460 3.47 16.14 -10.97
CA ILE A 460 4.22 17.18 -11.66
C ILE A 460 4.88 18.12 -10.64
N PHE A 461 4.11 18.63 -9.68
CA PHE A 461 4.59 19.56 -8.66
C PHE A 461 5.74 18.95 -7.84
N GLN A 462 5.58 17.70 -7.39
CA GLN A 462 6.62 17.00 -6.63
C GLN A 462 7.90 16.78 -7.44
N ASN A 463 7.82 16.63 -8.76
CA ASN A 463 8.98 16.43 -9.63
C ASN A 463 9.61 17.74 -10.14
N SER A 464 8.92 18.87 -10.00
CA SER A 464 9.41 20.17 -10.46
C SER A 464 10.36 20.80 -9.43
N GLN A 465 10.07 20.61 -8.13
CA GLN A 465 10.80 21.12 -6.96
C GLN A 465 12.18 20.46 -6.73
N GLY A 466 13.02 20.38 -7.77
CA GLY A 466 14.21 19.53 -7.94
C GLY A 466 15.37 19.59 -6.92
N SER A 467 15.16 20.04 -5.68
CA SER A 467 16.20 20.12 -4.65
C SER A 467 15.82 19.62 -3.24
N GLN A 468 14.57 19.21 -2.97
CA GLN A 468 14.18 18.77 -1.60
C GLN A 468 13.45 17.41 -1.51
N ARG A 469 13.28 16.68 -2.61
CA ARG A 469 12.64 15.36 -2.56
C ARG A 469 13.66 14.25 -2.34
N ARG A 470 13.35 13.32 -1.42
CA ARG A 470 13.91 11.97 -1.41
C ARG A 470 13.66 11.35 -2.78
N VAL A 471 14.68 11.24 -3.62
CA VAL A 471 14.55 10.56 -4.93
C VAL A 471 14.16 9.11 -4.64
N HIS A 472 12.88 8.78 -4.82
CA HIS A 472 12.44 7.41 -4.65
C HIS A 472 13.03 6.60 -5.80
N ARG A 473 13.44 5.36 -5.52
CA ARG A 473 13.97 4.41 -6.53
C ARG A 473 13.06 4.30 -7.77
N LEU A 474 11.77 4.51 -7.60
CA LEU A 474 10.77 4.43 -8.65
C LEU A 474 10.78 5.64 -9.57
N ASP A 475 11.17 6.80 -9.06
CA ASP A 475 11.37 8.01 -9.86
C ASP A 475 12.54 7.77 -10.81
N SER A 476 13.69 7.35 -10.30
CA SER A 476 14.86 6.98 -11.12
C SER A 476 14.52 5.91 -12.17
N ARG A 477 13.71 4.92 -11.80
CA ARG A 477 13.24 3.88 -12.74
C ARG A 477 12.29 4.44 -13.80
N PHE A 478 11.39 5.35 -13.42
CA PHE A 478 10.50 6.00 -14.38
C PHE A 478 11.29 6.88 -15.35
N GLU A 479 12.33 7.60 -14.88
CA GLU A 479 13.24 8.36 -15.73
C GLU A 479 13.90 7.52 -16.82
N GLU A 480 14.35 6.31 -16.50
CA GLU A 480 14.87 5.38 -17.49
C GLU A 480 13.83 4.96 -18.53
N ILE A 481 12.58 4.80 -18.11
CA ILE A 481 11.46 4.45 -18.98
C ILE A 481 11.11 5.64 -19.91
N LEU A 482 11.10 6.87 -19.39
CA LEU A 482 10.82 8.08 -20.17
C LEU A 482 11.76 8.20 -21.38
N LYS A 483 13.06 7.91 -21.22
CA LYS A 483 14.05 7.96 -22.31
C LYS A 483 13.65 7.12 -23.53
N LYS A 484 12.92 6.02 -23.33
CA LYS A 484 12.53 5.09 -24.40
C LYS A 484 11.09 5.27 -24.88
N TYR A 485 10.16 5.62 -23.98
CA TYR A 485 8.73 5.57 -24.24
C TYR A 485 8.05 6.93 -24.28
N SER A 486 8.75 8.04 -24.01
CA SER A 486 8.14 9.37 -24.11
C SER A 486 7.74 9.74 -25.56
N PRO A 487 6.63 10.48 -25.73
CA PRO A 487 6.23 11.01 -27.03
C PRO A 487 7.28 11.90 -27.69
N PRO A 488 7.47 11.82 -29.02
CA PRO A 488 8.44 12.63 -29.74
C PRO A 488 7.94 14.07 -29.88
N VAL A 489 8.26 14.90 -28.88
CA VAL A 489 7.95 16.34 -28.87
C VAL A 489 9.24 17.15 -29.04
N SER A 490 9.18 18.28 -29.75
CA SER A 490 10.31 19.20 -29.87
C SER A 490 10.59 19.93 -28.54
N LYS A 491 11.80 20.49 -28.39
CA LYS A 491 12.16 21.32 -27.22
C LYS A 491 11.24 22.53 -27.03
N LYS A 492 10.51 22.96 -28.07
CA LYS A 492 9.53 24.06 -28.02
C LYS A 492 8.08 23.58 -27.81
N GLY A 493 7.86 22.29 -27.51
CA GLY A 493 6.53 21.72 -27.35
C GLY A 493 5.77 21.46 -28.67
N LYS A 494 6.41 21.64 -29.84
CA LYS A 494 5.81 21.35 -31.16
C LYS A 494 5.94 19.87 -31.54
N ARG A 495 4.96 19.34 -32.26
CA ARG A 495 4.94 17.96 -32.79
C ARG A 495 6.19 17.68 -33.64
N LYS A 496 6.82 16.53 -33.47
CA LYS A 496 7.88 16.02 -34.38
C LYS A 496 7.37 14.80 -35.14
N LYS A 497 7.82 14.62 -36.38
CA LYS A 497 7.60 13.37 -37.12
C LYS A 497 8.22 12.21 -36.33
N ALA A 498 7.43 11.17 -36.11
CA ALA A 498 7.85 9.97 -35.40
C ALA A 498 8.95 9.24 -36.20
N LYS A 499 10.16 9.14 -35.63
CA LYS A 499 11.25 8.35 -36.23
C LYS A 499 11.17 6.87 -35.84
N SER A 500 10.69 6.55 -34.64
CA SER A 500 10.59 5.16 -34.17
C SER A 500 9.35 4.45 -34.72
N LEU A 501 9.48 3.15 -34.98
CA LEU A 501 8.39 2.30 -35.46
C LEU A 501 7.19 2.29 -34.48
N MET A 502 7.48 2.32 -33.17
CA MET A 502 6.48 2.42 -32.10
C MET A 502 5.57 3.63 -32.31
N TRP A 503 6.13 4.83 -32.53
CA TRP A 503 5.36 6.05 -32.68
C TRP A 503 4.74 6.22 -34.06
N LYS A 504 5.29 5.57 -35.10
CA LYS A 504 4.68 5.54 -36.44
C LYS A 504 3.30 4.87 -36.44
N LEU A 505 3.08 3.87 -35.58
CA LEU A 505 1.79 3.20 -35.41
C LEU A 505 0.73 4.08 -34.71
N PHE A 506 1.15 5.05 -33.89
CA PHE A 506 0.26 6.00 -33.18
C PHE A 506 -0.03 7.29 -33.96
N THR A 507 0.64 7.51 -35.09
CA THR A 507 0.49 8.71 -35.94
C THR A 507 -0.30 8.48 -37.23
N ARG A 508 -0.73 7.24 -37.49
CA ARG A 508 -1.77 6.92 -38.47
C ARG A 508 -3.11 7.05 -37.80
#